data_AF-A0A6L9MGS1-F1
#
_entry.id   AF-A0A6L9MGS1-F1
#
_cell.length_a   1.000
_cell.length_b   1.000
_cell.length_c   1.000
_cell.angle_alpha   90.00
_cell.angle_beta   90.00
_cell.angle_gamma   90.00
#
_symmetry.space_group_name_H-M   'P 1'
#
loop_
_entity.id
_entity.type
_entity.pdbx_description
1 polymer ?
#
loop_
_entity_poly.entity_id
_entity_poly.type
_entity_poly.pdbx_seq_one_letter_code
_entity_poly.pdbx_strand_id
1 'polypeptide(L)'
;MVLRMARPWKHPKTGVYYLRVRVPSDLVGLVRHAVEKQSLRTKEVGEARVRYSKAMAELAERWTNLRQGLVRPTYEQMNAYSADFFDSYCKEIEGGRWSPFWDDALGAVVGRFIEKPDDPVAGSDFCRLCGAQISDYFGMRGIRIAPDMQGAVDLRIAKAIGEALPIRATRVLENDYAAGSADAKYRKSSAAKPALNLEAAFEAYAQTVGLSAATRKRWLPALRTLTAHSGINDLSRITETHVADWIEWLRSEGKAQRTIKDVYLASAKALFRYYVGERKLTANPIEAFNVRVPKRRTLRGPGLTDQEVQLVLKGTLQAPPQKLAPCHIDARRWVPWLALYTGARVNELTQLRKEDVSLIDGIWSLTITPEAGSVKNYKVRVVPLHDHLIEQGFVEFAQCCQRSTLFFTARGKSTGAALTPHKKMGENLAAWIRELGVTDPTVAPNHGFRHRFKTVARRVGMSPEIRDFIQGHAPRTEGELYGEFPVPVLKTAIDLIPAWKDLSLDPKPQSAGPS
;
A
#
# COMPACT_ATOMS: atom_id res chain seq x y z
N MET A 1 -25.58 -14.88 13.01
CA MET A 1 -26.69 -14.23 12.29
C MET A 1 -26.15 -13.69 10.98
N VAL A 2 -26.57 -14.26 9.84
CA VAL A 2 -26.21 -13.74 8.52
C VAL A 2 -26.90 -12.40 8.32
N LEU A 3 -26.14 -11.32 8.13
CA LEU A 3 -26.67 -10.02 7.71
C LEU A 3 -27.41 -10.24 6.38
N ARG A 4 -28.74 -10.30 6.43
CA ARG A 4 -29.59 -10.36 5.23
C ARG A 4 -29.27 -9.13 4.39
N MET A 5 -28.58 -9.31 3.27
CA MET A 5 -28.40 -8.26 2.27
C MET A 5 -29.77 -7.64 1.96
N ALA A 6 -29.85 -6.32 1.96
CA ALA A 6 -31.09 -5.61 1.68
C ALA A 6 -31.52 -5.93 0.23
N ARG A 7 -32.77 -6.40 0.04
CA ARG A 7 -33.30 -6.87 -1.24
C ARG A 7 -34.46 -5.98 -1.71
N PRO A 8 -34.65 -5.82 -3.04
CA PRO A 8 -35.84 -5.17 -3.59
C PRO A 8 -37.13 -5.84 -3.09
N TRP A 9 -38.09 -5.07 -2.61
CA TRP A 9 -39.37 -5.57 -2.09
C TRP A 9 -40.40 -5.63 -3.23
N LYS A 10 -41.01 -6.80 -3.47
CA LYS A 10 -42.01 -6.98 -4.52
C LYS A 10 -43.40 -6.58 -4.02
N HIS A 11 -44.09 -5.70 -4.74
CA HIS A 11 -45.43 -5.26 -4.36
C HIS A 11 -46.47 -6.37 -4.64
N PRO A 12 -47.29 -6.78 -3.64
CA PRO A 12 -48.17 -7.95 -3.76
C PRO A 12 -49.28 -7.80 -4.81
N LYS A 13 -49.78 -6.58 -5.04
CA LYS A 13 -50.87 -6.32 -6.00
C LYS A 13 -50.42 -6.00 -7.43
N THR A 14 -49.23 -5.41 -7.61
CA THR A 14 -48.80 -4.86 -8.92
C THR A 14 -47.61 -5.60 -9.51
N GLY A 15 -46.93 -6.44 -8.72
CA GLY A 15 -45.72 -7.17 -9.12
C GLY A 15 -44.48 -6.29 -9.31
N VAL A 16 -44.60 -4.97 -9.17
CA VAL A 16 -43.49 -4.01 -9.32
C VAL A 16 -42.59 -4.04 -8.09
N TYR A 17 -41.27 -3.98 -8.30
CA TYR A 17 -40.28 -3.91 -7.23
C TYR A 17 -40.13 -2.50 -6.67
N TYR A 18 -39.92 -2.39 -5.35
CA TYR A 18 -39.70 -1.15 -4.62
C TYR A 18 -38.43 -1.24 -3.77
N LEU A 19 -37.80 -0.09 -3.58
CA LEU A 19 -36.94 0.16 -2.43
C LEU A 19 -37.83 0.40 -1.21
N ARG A 20 -37.58 -0.34 -0.13
CA ARG A 20 -38.27 -0.17 1.15
C ARG A 20 -37.24 -0.27 2.27
N VAL A 21 -36.86 0.86 2.85
CA VAL A 21 -35.84 0.92 3.90
C VAL A 21 -36.36 1.74 5.07
N ARG A 22 -36.08 1.28 6.29
CA ARG A 22 -36.39 2.04 7.49
C ARG A 22 -35.50 3.28 7.55
N VAL A 23 -36.10 4.45 7.76
CA VAL A 23 -35.34 5.69 7.94
C VAL A 23 -34.59 5.60 9.28
N PRO A 24 -33.28 5.93 9.32
CA PRO A 24 -32.51 6.01 10.56
C PRO A 24 -33.20 6.92 11.59
N SER A 25 -33.20 6.54 12.87
CA SER A 25 -33.97 7.23 13.92
C SER A 25 -33.59 8.71 14.07
N ASP A 26 -32.33 9.04 13.82
CA ASP A 26 -31.77 10.40 13.78
C ASP A 26 -32.36 11.27 12.65
N LEU A 27 -32.87 10.65 11.59
CA LEU A 27 -33.40 11.32 10.40
C LEU A 27 -34.93 11.33 10.33
N VAL A 28 -35.63 10.55 11.17
CA VAL A 28 -37.11 10.48 11.16
C VAL A 28 -37.76 11.85 11.41
N GLY A 29 -37.18 12.67 12.29
CA GLY A 29 -37.68 14.03 12.55
C GLY A 29 -37.48 15.00 11.39
N LEU A 30 -36.45 14.80 10.57
CA LEU A 30 -36.14 15.65 9.41
C LEU A 30 -36.91 15.22 8.15
N VAL A 31 -37.03 13.91 7.95
CA VAL A 31 -37.65 13.32 6.75
C VAL A 31 -39.17 13.14 6.93
N ARG A 32 -39.68 13.19 8.17
CA ARG A 32 -41.10 13.13 8.55
C ARG A 32 -41.84 11.82 8.23
N HIS A 33 -41.11 10.75 7.89
CA HIS A 33 -41.65 9.39 7.79
C HIS A 33 -40.66 8.35 8.29
N ALA A 34 -41.18 7.21 8.75
CA ALA A 34 -40.37 6.14 9.34
C ALA A 34 -39.82 5.13 8.30
N VAL A 35 -40.36 5.13 7.08
CA VAL A 35 -40.00 4.18 6.01
C VAL A 35 -39.92 4.91 4.69
N GLU A 36 -38.75 4.87 4.04
CA GLU A 36 -38.58 5.32 2.66
C GLU A 36 -39.12 4.23 1.73
N LYS A 37 -40.06 4.60 0.85
CA LYS A 37 -40.65 3.69 -0.13
C LYS A 37 -40.59 4.32 -1.52
N GLN A 38 -39.77 3.76 -2.41
CA GLN A 38 -39.59 4.25 -3.78
C GLN A 38 -39.85 3.13 -4.79
N SER A 39 -40.67 3.38 -5.80
CA SER A 39 -40.91 2.41 -6.89
C SER A 39 -39.67 2.30 -7.79
N LEU A 40 -39.20 1.09 -8.05
CA LEU A 40 -38.11 0.83 -9.00
C LEU A 40 -38.62 0.74 -10.44
N ARG A 41 -39.93 0.91 -10.68
CA ARG A 41 -40.58 0.95 -11.99
C ARG A 41 -40.24 -0.23 -12.90
N THR A 42 -40.04 -1.42 -12.32
CA THR A 42 -39.78 -2.66 -13.06
C THR A 42 -40.40 -3.85 -12.34
N LYS A 43 -40.85 -4.84 -13.12
CA LYS A 43 -41.34 -6.15 -12.64
C LYS A 43 -40.24 -7.23 -12.74
N GLU A 44 -39.13 -6.92 -13.41
CA GLU A 44 -38.01 -7.84 -13.66
C GLU A 44 -37.02 -7.85 -12.50
N VAL A 45 -36.61 -9.06 -12.07
CA VAL A 45 -35.78 -9.24 -10.86
C VAL A 45 -34.35 -8.73 -11.06
N GLY A 46 -33.76 -8.98 -12.23
CA GLY A 46 -32.39 -8.57 -12.55
C GLY A 46 -32.26 -7.04 -12.61
N GLU A 47 -33.18 -6.40 -13.35
CA GLU A 47 -33.23 -4.95 -13.46
C GLU A 47 -33.58 -4.28 -12.12
N ALA A 48 -34.48 -4.88 -11.33
CA ALA A 48 -34.80 -4.40 -9.99
C ALA A 48 -33.57 -4.37 -9.08
N ARG A 49 -32.65 -5.33 -9.17
CA ARG A 49 -31.41 -5.33 -8.38
C ARG A 49 -30.48 -4.17 -8.73
N VAL A 50 -30.32 -3.88 -10.02
CA VAL A 50 -29.49 -2.76 -10.51
C VAL A 50 -30.12 -1.42 -10.14
N ARG A 51 -31.43 -1.25 -10.34
CA ARG A 51 -32.13 -0.02 -9.94
C ARG A 51 -32.16 0.16 -8.42
N TYR A 52 -32.23 -0.93 -7.66
CA TYR A 52 -32.18 -0.88 -6.20
C TYR A 52 -30.81 -0.44 -5.69
N SER A 53 -29.69 -0.93 -6.25
CA SER A 53 -28.37 -0.48 -5.81
C SER A 53 -28.15 1.01 -6.10
N LYS A 54 -28.59 1.49 -7.27
CA LYS A 54 -28.56 2.91 -7.61
C LYS A 54 -29.41 3.76 -6.66
N ALA A 55 -30.67 3.39 -6.45
CA ALA A 55 -31.58 4.10 -5.56
C ALA A 55 -31.11 4.06 -4.09
N MET A 56 -30.47 2.97 -3.65
CA MET A 56 -29.85 2.88 -2.33
C MET A 56 -28.65 3.82 -2.18
N ALA A 57 -27.82 3.97 -3.22
CA ALA A 57 -26.69 4.88 -3.19
C ALA A 57 -27.15 6.35 -3.12
N GLU A 58 -28.13 6.73 -3.95
CA GLU A 58 -28.75 8.06 -3.93
C GLU A 58 -29.39 8.37 -2.56
N LEU A 59 -30.08 7.39 -1.97
CA LEU A 59 -30.68 7.52 -0.64
C LEU A 59 -29.64 7.65 0.48
N ALA A 60 -28.54 6.90 0.40
CA ALA A 60 -27.45 6.97 1.37
C ALA A 60 -26.72 8.32 1.31
N GLU A 61 -26.51 8.86 0.10
CA GLU A 61 -25.95 10.20 -0.11
C GLU A 61 -26.88 11.27 0.46
N ARG A 62 -28.19 11.19 0.15
CA ARG A 62 -29.21 12.08 0.71
C ARG A 62 -29.20 12.09 2.24
N TRP A 63 -29.14 10.92 2.87
CA TRP A 63 -29.07 10.82 4.33
C TRP A 63 -27.77 11.38 4.90
N THR A 64 -26.65 11.22 4.18
CA THR A 64 -25.37 11.82 4.57
C THR A 64 -25.46 13.33 4.55
N ASN A 65 -26.04 13.91 3.49
CA ASN A 65 -26.24 15.36 3.37
C ASN A 65 -27.20 15.89 4.45
N LEU A 66 -28.29 15.18 4.75
CA LEU A 66 -29.21 15.58 5.82
C LEU A 66 -28.52 15.60 7.20
N ARG A 67 -27.56 14.70 7.46
CA ARG A 67 -26.78 14.69 8.71
C ARG A 67 -25.77 15.83 8.81
N GLN A 68 -25.32 16.38 7.68
CA GLN A 68 -24.44 17.55 7.67
C GLN A 68 -25.15 18.83 8.13
N GLY A 69 -26.49 18.85 8.13
CA GLY A 69 -27.27 20.01 8.58
C GLY A 69 -27.25 21.15 7.57
N LEU A 70 -27.07 22.39 8.04
CA LEU A 70 -26.99 23.57 7.17
C LEU A 70 -25.60 23.67 6.53
N VAL A 71 -25.56 23.67 5.21
CA VAL A 71 -24.34 23.72 4.41
C VAL A 71 -24.09 25.16 3.95
N ARG A 72 -22.84 25.61 4.10
CA ARG A 72 -22.31 26.82 3.48
C ARG A 72 -21.51 26.39 2.24
N PRO A 73 -22.12 26.36 1.03
CA PRO A 73 -21.48 25.78 -0.12
C PRO A 73 -20.26 26.60 -0.57
N THR A 74 -19.20 25.91 -0.98
CA THR A 74 -18.05 26.56 -1.63
C THR A 74 -18.43 27.06 -3.02
N TYR A 75 -17.62 27.95 -3.60
CA TYR A 75 -17.81 28.39 -4.97
C TYR A 75 -17.86 27.24 -5.99
N GLU A 76 -17.05 26.20 -5.78
CA GLU A 76 -17.05 24.99 -6.62
C GLU A 76 -18.37 24.20 -6.50
N GLN A 77 -18.92 24.08 -5.29
CA GLN A 77 -20.21 23.43 -5.07
C GLN A 77 -21.36 24.22 -5.70
N MET A 78 -21.35 25.55 -5.57
CA MET A 78 -22.33 26.42 -6.24
C MET A 78 -22.27 26.31 -7.77
N ASN A 79 -21.06 26.19 -8.34
CA ASN A 79 -20.90 25.93 -9.77
C ASN A 79 -21.47 24.57 -10.19
N ALA A 80 -21.22 23.53 -9.41
CA ALA A 80 -21.76 22.19 -9.69
C ALA A 80 -23.29 22.18 -9.67
N TYR A 81 -23.91 22.81 -8.67
CA TYR A 81 -25.38 22.96 -8.63
C TYR A 81 -25.89 23.68 -9.86
N SER A 82 -25.27 24.81 -10.21
CA SER A 82 -25.70 25.63 -11.34
C SER A 82 -25.52 24.93 -12.69
N ALA A 83 -24.51 24.07 -12.82
CA ALA A 83 -24.31 23.26 -14.02
C ALA A 83 -25.45 22.24 -14.22
N ASP A 84 -25.94 21.61 -13.15
CA ASP A 84 -27.10 20.72 -13.24
C ASP A 84 -28.35 21.47 -13.71
N PHE A 85 -28.56 22.71 -13.25
CA PHE A 85 -29.66 23.56 -13.72
C PHE A 85 -29.50 23.94 -15.19
N PHE A 86 -28.30 24.35 -15.61
CA PHE A 86 -28.01 24.62 -17.02
C PHE A 86 -28.37 23.43 -17.91
N ASP A 87 -27.89 22.23 -17.56
CA ASP A 87 -28.14 21.00 -18.31
C ASP A 87 -29.62 20.60 -18.30
N SER A 88 -30.30 20.75 -17.16
CA SER A 88 -31.73 20.45 -17.05
C SER A 88 -32.56 21.34 -17.99
N TYR A 89 -32.30 22.64 -17.99
CA TYR A 89 -33.01 23.58 -18.86
C TYR A 89 -32.72 23.33 -20.34
N CYS A 90 -31.47 22.97 -20.68
CA CYS A 90 -31.11 22.59 -22.04
C CYS A 90 -31.77 21.28 -22.53
N LYS A 91 -32.06 20.33 -21.63
CA LYS A 91 -32.62 19.01 -21.95
C LYS A 91 -34.15 18.95 -21.95
N GLU A 92 -34.84 19.90 -21.30
CA GLU A 92 -36.30 19.87 -21.13
C GLU A 92 -37.09 19.92 -22.46
N ILE A 93 -36.41 20.17 -23.58
CA ILE A 93 -36.92 20.07 -24.95
C ILE A 93 -37.38 18.63 -25.29
N GLU A 94 -36.73 17.58 -24.77
CA GLU A 94 -36.98 16.18 -25.12
C GLU A 94 -38.39 15.68 -24.74
N GLY A 95 -39.14 16.44 -23.94
CA GLY A 95 -40.49 16.10 -23.47
C GLY A 95 -41.65 16.82 -24.17
N GLY A 96 -41.39 17.64 -25.20
CA GLY A 96 -42.42 18.37 -25.95
C GLY A 96 -43.05 19.56 -25.21
N ARG A 97 -42.43 20.04 -24.12
CA ARG A 97 -42.91 21.17 -23.30
C ARG A 97 -42.00 22.38 -23.46
N TRP A 98 -42.01 23.01 -24.64
CA TRP A 98 -41.30 24.27 -24.87
C TRP A 98 -42.28 25.35 -25.32
N SER A 99 -42.14 26.56 -24.77
CA SER A 99 -42.93 27.74 -25.13
C SER A 99 -42.02 28.97 -25.21
N PRO A 100 -41.90 29.63 -26.38
CA PRO A 100 -41.05 30.81 -26.52
C PRO A 100 -41.53 31.98 -25.64
N PHE A 101 -42.84 32.14 -25.46
CA PHE A 101 -43.41 33.15 -24.58
C PHE A 101 -43.05 32.93 -23.10
N TRP A 102 -42.92 31.67 -22.69
CA TRP A 102 -42.49 31.33 -21.33
C TRP A 102 -41.00 31.58 -21.13
N ASP A 103 -40.18 31.26 -22.14
CA ASP A 103 -38.74 31.50 -22.12
C ASP A 103 -38.40 32.99 -22.06
N ASP A 104 -39.11 33.82 -22.82
CA ASP A 104 -38.95 35.28 -22.80
C ASP A 104 -39.38 35.86 -21.43
N ALA A 105 -40.52 35.41 -20.90
CA ALA A 105 -41.00 35.85 -19.59
C ALA A 105 -40.04 35.45 -18.45
N LEU A 106 -39.54 34.21 -18.49
CA LEU A 106 -38.55 33.72 -17.53
C LEU A 106 -37.21 34.46 -17.70
N GLY A 107 -36.76 34.67 -18.93
CA GLY A 107 -35.53 35.41 -19.25
C GLY A 107 -35.56 36.84 -18.73
N ALA A 108 -36.70 37.54 -18.84
CA ALA A 108 -36.86 38.89 -18.30
C ALA A 108 -36.75 38.93 -16.77
N VAL A 109 -37.35 37.96 -16.07
CA VAL A 109 -37.28 37.86 -14.60
C VAL A 109 -35.88 37.47 -14.14
N VAL A 110 -35.27 36.47 -14.77
CA VAL A 110 -33.91 36.01 -14.48
C VAL A 110 -32.89 37.12 -14.76
N GLY A 111 -33.00 37.81 -15.89
CA GLY A 111 -32.11 38.92 -16.26
C GLY A 111 -32.16 40.07 -15.25
N ARG A 112 -33.37 40.48 -14.84
CA ARG A 112 -33.55 41.51 -13.81
C ARG A 112 -32.88 41.14 -12.49
N PHE A 113 -33.02 39.88 -12.06
CA PHE A 113 -32.39 39.41 -10.83
C PHE A 113 -30.85 39.31 -10.95
N ILE A 114 -30.32 38.94 -12.12
CA ILE A 114 -28.87 38.93 -12.36
C ILE A 114 -28.28 40.34 -12.32
N GLU A 115 -28.97 41.33 -12.90
CA GLU A 115 -28.52 42.73 -12.93
C GLU A 115 -28.61 43.40 -11.56
N LYS A 116 -29.66 43.10 -10.79
CA LYS A 116 -29.94 43.70 -9.49
C LYS A 116 -30.22 42.62 -8.44
N PRO A 117 -29.19 41.87 -8.00
CA PRO A 117 -29.37 40.79 -7.03
C PRO A 117 -29.81 41.27 -5.65
N ASP A 118 -29.48 42.52 -5.29
CA ASP A 118 -29.84 43.12 -4.01
C ASP A 118 -31.25 43.75 -4.01
N ASP A 119 -31.95 43.76 -5.15
CA ASP A 119 -33.33 44.27 -5.25
C ASP A 119 -34.33 43.23 -4.72
N PRO A 120 -35.05 43.53 -3.61
CA PRO A 120 -36.02 42.59 -3.02
C PRO A 120 -37.13 42.16 -3.98
N VAL A 121 -37.54 43.04 -4.91
CA VAL A 121 -38.58 42.73 -5.89
C VAL A 121 -38.06 41.75 -6.92
N ALA A 122 -36.84 41.97 -7.43
CA ALA A 122 -36.20 41.08 -8.39
C ALA A 122 -35.94 39.69 -7.78
N GLY A 123 -35.49 39.62 -6.53
CA GLY A 123 -35.33 38.37 -5.79
C GLY A 123 -36.66 37.64 -5.58
N SER A 124 -37.72 38.35 -5.16
CA SER A 124 -39.05 37.77 -4.97
C SER A 124 -39.64 37.22 -6.28
N ASP A 125 -39.49 37.95 -7.38
CA ASP A 125 -39.96 37.50 -8.70
C ASP A 125 -39.22 36.23 -9.17
N PHE A 126 -37.90 36.17 -8.98
CA PHE A 126 -37.11 34.98 -9.27
C PHE A 126 -37.52 33.79 -8.41
N CYS A 127 -37.65 33.97 -7.09
CA CYS A 127 -38.11 32.92 -6.19
C CYS A 127 -39.52 32.43 -6.54
N ARG A 128 -40.41 33.31 -7.01
CA ARG A 128 -41.77 32.93 -7.43
C ARG A 128 -41.76 31.98 -8.63
N LEU A 129 -40.84 32.15 -9.58
CA LEU A 129 -40.76 31.33 -10.79
C LEU A 129 -39.89 30.09 -10.63
N CYS A 130 -38.72 30.22 -10.01
CA CYS A 130 -37.70 29.17 -9.94
C CYS A 130 -37.57 28.52 -8.56
N GLY A 131 -38.08 29.17 -7.50
CA GLY A 131 -37.84 28.76 -6.12
C GLY A 131 -38.36 27.36 -5.78
N ALA A 132 -39.48 26.94 -6.37
CA ALA A 132 -40.01 25.59 -6.19
C ALA A 132 -39.05 24.53 -6.78
N GLN A 133 -38.58 24.73 -8.01
CA GLN A 133 -37.62 23.82 -8.66
C GLN A 133 -36.28 23.77 -7.93
N ILE A 134 -35.80 24.92 -7.44
CA ILE A 134 -34.58 25.01 -6.64
C ILE A 134 -34.74 24.25 -5.31
N SER A 135 -35.87 24.45 -4.63
CA SER A 135 -36.18 23.76 -3.37
C SER A 135 -36.28 22.24 -3.57
N ASP A 136 -36.93 21.80 -4.66
CA ASP A 136 -37.06 20.38 -5.00
C ASP A 136 -35.68 19.75 -5.31
N TYR A 137 -34.84 20.43 -6.10
CA TYR A 137 -33.49 19.98 -6.43
C TYR A 137 -32.64 19.70 -5.17
N PHE A 138 -32.65 20.63 -4.22
CA PHE A 138 -31.90 20.49 -2.97
C PHE A 138 -32.58 19.50 -2.00
N GLY A 139 -33.90 19.49 -1.94
CA GLY A 139 -34.69 18.57 -1.11
C GLY A 139 -34.53 17.10 -1.51
N MET A 140 -34.46 16.82 -2.81
CA MET A 140 -34.16 15.48 -3.35
C MET A 140 -32.76 15.01 -2.97
N ARG A 141 -31.78 15.92 -2.95
CA ARG A 141 -30.39 15.61 -2.57
C ARG A 141 -30.11 15.71 -1.06
N GLY A 142 -31.09 16.13 -0.26
CA GLY A 142 -30.96 16.29 1.18
C GLY A 142 -30.03 17.42 1.59
N ILE A 143 -29.80 18.38 0.69
CA ILE A 143 -28.93 19.54 0.92
C ILE A 143 -29.78 20.66 1.51
N ARG A 144 -29.33 21.25 2.62
CA ARG A 144 -29.99 22.42 3.23
C ARG A 144 -29.00 23.58 3.21
N ILE A 145 -29.24 24.56 2.36
CA ILE A 145 -28.38 25.74 2.25
C ILE A 145 -28.59 26.65 3.46
N ALA A 146 -27.50 27.18 4.01
CA ALA A 146 -27.55 28.17 5.09
C ALA A 146 -28.25 29.46 4.58
N PRO A 147 -29.15 30.09 5.35
CA PRO A 147 -29.93 31.24 4.87
C PRO A 147 -29.09 32.41 4.35
N ASP A 148 -27.90 32.64 4.92
CA ASP A 148 -26.96 33.67 4.49
C ASP A 148 -26.30 33.39 3.14
N MET A 149 -26.28 32.13 2.71
CA MET A 149 -25.74 31.71 1.42
C MET A 149 -26.82 31.52 0.34
N GLN A 150 -28.11 31.59 0.70
CA GLN A 150 -29.22 31.32 -0.21
C GLN A 150 -29.22 32.28 -1.41
N GLY A 151 -29.06 33.59 -1.17
CA GLY A 151 -29.00 34.58 -2.26
C GLY A 151 -27.83 34.38 -3.21
N ALA A 152 -26.66 33.94 -2.72
CA ALA A 152 -25.50 33.65 -3.55
C ALA A 152 -25.71 32.40 -4.43
N VAL A 153 -26.35 31.36 -3.87
CA VAL A 153 -26.73 30.15 -4.62
C VAL A 153 -27.77 30.48 -5.68
N ASP A 154 -28.82 31.22 -5.31
CA ASP A 154 -29.91 31.61 -6.21
C ASP A 154 -29.38 32.46 -7.37
N LEU A 155 -28.48 33.41 -7.10
CA LEU A 155 -27.83 34.22 -8.14
C LEU A 155 -26.99 33.37 -9.10
N ARG A 156 -26.29 32.34 -8.60
CA ARG A 156 -25.47 31.48 -9.47
C ARG A 156 -26.35 30.59 -10.35
N ILE A 157 -27.44 30.06 -9.81
CA ILE A 157 -28.45 29.30 -10.55
C ILE A 157 -29.13 30.21 -11.58
N ALA A 158 -29.51 31.43 -11.21
CA ALA A 158 -30.10 32.41 -12.11
C ALA A 158 -29.17 32.68 -13.31
N LYS A 159 -27.87 32.88 -13.09
CA LYS A 159 -26.89 33.03 -14.18
C LYS A 159 -26.85 31.81 -15.10
N ALA A 160 -26.90 30.60 -14.55
CA ALA A 160 -26.94 29.38 -15.36
C ALA A 160 -28.23 29.24 -16.16
N ILE A 161 -29.39 29.59 -15.60
CA ILE A 161 -30.66 29.60 -16.32
C ILE A 161 -30.60 30.65 -17.45
N GLY A 162 -30.16 31.87 -17.15
CA GLY A 162 -30.03 32.95 -18.13
C GLY A 162 -29.11 32.61 -19.31
N GLU A 163 -28.01 31.88 -19.06
CA GLU A 163 -27.13 31.38 -20.12
C GLU A 163 -27.74 30.17 -20.89
N ALA A 164 -28.60 29.36 -20.25
CA ALA A 164 -29.23 28.20 -20.88
C ALA A 164 -30.42 28.55 -21.80
N LEU A 165 -31.21 29.57 -21.47
CA LEU A 165 -32.41 29.98 -22.23
C LEU A 165 -32.14 30.31 -23.71
N PRO A 166 -31.15 31.15 -24.09
CA PRO A 166 -30.89 31.44 -25.50
C PRO A 166 -30.40 30.20 -26.26
N ILE A 167 -29.57 29.35 -25.63
CA ILE A 167 -29.08 28.10 -26.21
C ILE A 167 -30.23 27.14 -26.46
N ARG A 168 -31.18 27.05 -25.51
CA ARG A 168 -32.41 26.27 -25.64
C ARG A 168 -33.25 26.74 -26.82
N ALA A 169 -33.44 28.06 -26.97
CA ALA A 169 -34.20 28.63 -28.08
C ALA A 169 -33.57 28.31 -29.45
N THR A 170 -32.25 28.45 -29.59
CA THR A 170 -31.52 28.12 -30.82
C THR A 170 -31.66 26.64 -31.19
N ARG A 171 -31.51 25.71 -30.24
CA ARG A 171 -31.65 24.27 -30.51
C ARG A 171 -33.04 23.87 -31.00
N VAL A 172 -34.09 24.52 -30.49
CA VAL A 172 -35.46 24.26 -30.95
C VAL A 172 -35.65 24.76 -32.38
N LEU A 173 -35.11 25.93 -32.72
CA LEU A 173 -35.19 26.49 -34.08
C LEU A 173 -34.41 25.66 -35.10
N GLU A 174 -33.28 25.09 -34.69
CA GLU A 174 -32.39 24.29 -35.55
C GLU A 174 -32.75 22.80 -35.58
N ASN A 175 -33.75 22.37 -34.81
CA ASN A 175 -34.18 20.97 -34.68
C ASN A 175 -33.05 20.02 -34.22
N ASP A 176 -32.07 20.56 -33.48
CA ASP A 176 -30.90 19.84 -32.96
C ASP A 176 -31.14 19.38 -31.52
N TYR A 177 -31.66 18.15 -31.40
CA TYR A 177 -31.90 17.48 -30.12
C TYR A 177 -30.70 16.67 -29.62
N ALA A 178 -29.48 16.88 -30.16
CA ALA A 178 -28.31 16.14 -29.70
C ALA A 178 -27.96 16.47 -28.23
N ALA A 179 -27.56 15.44 -27.49
CA ALA A 179 -27.29 15.51 -26.06
C ALA A 179 -26.13 16.49 -25.72
N GLY A 180 -26.51 17.67 -25.22
CA GLY A 180 -25.81 18.54 -24.27
C GLY A 180 -24.28 18.54 -24.24
N SER A 181 -23.66 19.45 -25.00
CA SER A 181 -22.40 20.06 -24.56
C SER A 181 -22.73 21.23 -23.63
N ALA A 182 -22.53 21.07 -22.32
CA ALA A 182 -22.43 22.21 -21.41
C ALA A 182 -21.35 23.19 -21.91
N ASP A 183 -21.62 24.49 -21.82
CA ASP A 183 -20.61 25.51 -22.09
C ASP A 183 -19.37 25.24 -21.20
N ALA A 184 -18.17 25.27 -21.79
CA ALA A 184 -16.91 24.95 -21.13
C ALA A 184 -16.69 25.78 -19.85
N LYS A 185 -17.34 26.94 -19.76
CA LYS A 185 -17.34 27.85 -18.61
C LYS A 185 -17.96 27.25 -17.34
N TYR A 186 -19.00 26.42 -17.45
CA TYR A 186 -19.63 25.75 -16.29
C TYR A 186 -19.02 24.37 -15.98
N ARG A 187 -18.40 23.73 -16.99
CA ARG A 187 -17.66 22.47 -16.81
C ARG A 187 -16.32 22.64 -16.09
N LYS A 188 -15.74 23.84 -16.06
CA LYS A 188 -14.35 24.09 -15.60
C LYS A 188 -14.06 23.86 -14.11
N SER A 189 -15.00 23.38 -13.29
CA SER A 189 -14.67 22.76 -11.98
C SER A 189 -15.23 21.34 -11.77
N SER A 190 -15.67 20.68 -12.84
CA SER A 190 -15.91 19.23 -12.89
C SER A 190 -15.01 18.57 -13.95
N ALA A 191 -13.81 19.11 -14.17
CA ALA A 191 -12.74 18.19 -14.53
C ALA A 191 -12.59 17.27 -13.32
N ALA A 192 -13.22 16.09 -13.36
CA ALA A 192 -12.90 15.02 -12.44
C ALA A 192 -11.37 14.99 -12.39
N LYS A 193 -10.80 15.27 -11.21
CA LYS A 193 -9.34 15.12 -11.03
C LYS A 193 -8.99 13.79 -11.69
N PRO A 194 -8.02 13.76 -12.63
CA PRO A 194 -7.72 12.55 -13.36
C PRO A 194 -7.59 11.42 -12.35
N ALA A 195 -8.43 10.40 -12.51
CA ALA A 195 -8.62 9.37 -11.50
C ALA A 195 -7.26 8.83 -11.06
N LEU A 196 -7.00 8.82 -9.76
CA LEU A 196 -5.71 8.40 -9.23
C LEU A 196 -5.68 6.87 -9.23
N ASN A 197 -5.50 6.30 -10.42
CA ASN A 197 -5.50 4.86 -10.65
C ASN A 197 -4.33 4.20 -9.91
N LEU A 198 -4.59 3.11 -9.20
CA LEU A 198 -3.58 2.42 -8.40
C LEU A 198 -2.28 2.11 -9.15
N GLU A 199 -2.34 1.57 -10.37
CA GLU A 199 -1.13 1.11 -11.08
C GLU A 199 -0.23 2.30 -11.46
N ALA A 200 -0.83 3.31 -12.09
CA ALA A 200 -0.12 4.52 -12.49
C ALA A 200 0.38 5.29 -11.26
N ALA A 201 -0.42 5.35 -10.21
CA ALA A 201 -0.07 6.00 -8.96
C ALA A 201 1.09 5.27 -8.26
N PHE A 202 1.03 3.95 -8.17
CA PHE A 202 2.08 3.16 -7.54
C PHE A 202 3.38 3.24 -8.34
N GLU A 203 3.34 3.17 -9.67
CA GLU A 203 4.55 3.25 -10.48
C GLU A 203 5.21 4.63 -10.37
N ALA A 204 4.44 5.72 -10.43
CA ALA A 204 4.95 7.07 -10.20
C ALA A 204 5.59 7.21 -8.82
N TYR A 205 4.90 6.77 -7.76
CA TYR A 205 5.45 6.72 -6.41
C TYR A 205 6.75 5.90 -6.32
N ALA A 206 6.76 4.71 -6.94
CA ALA A 206 7.90 3.80 -6.90
C ALA A 206 9.12 4.34 -7.64
N GLN A 207 8.91 5.11 -8.71
CA GLN A 207 9.97 5.83 -9.42
C GLN A 207 10.50 6.99 -8.58
N THR A 208 9.64 7.87 -8.07
CA THR A 208 10.05 9.04 -7.29
C THR A 208 10.80 8.67 -6.02
N VAL A 209 10.34 7.65 -5.29
CA VAL A 209 10.99 7.20 -4.05
C VAL A 209 12.18 6.27 -4.34
N GLY A 210 12.38 5.81 -5.58
CA GLY A 210 13.44 4.87 -5.92
C GLY A 210 13.24 3.49 -5.27
N LEU A 211 12.00 2.99 -5.22
CA LEU A 211 11.71 1.69 -4.62
C LEU A 211 12.41 0.55 -5.35
N SER A 212 13.07 -0.32 -4.59
CA SER A 212 13.71 -1.52 -5.13
C SER A 212 12.71 -2.48 -5.78
N ALA A 213 13.13 -3.20 -6.82
CA ALA A 213 12.29 -4.15 -7.55
C ALA A 213 11.63 -5.22 -6.64
N ALA A 214 12.34 -5.66 -5.59
CA ALA A 214 11.80 -6.60 -4.61
C ALA A 214 10.65 -5.99 -3.79
N THR A 215 10.75 -4.70 -3.44
CA THR A 215 9.69 -3.97 -2.73
C THR A 215 8.49 -3.77 -3.65
N ARG A 216 8.71 -3.36 -4.90
CA ARG A 216 7.64 -3.23 -5.91
C ARG A 216 6.87 -4.54 -6.10
N LYS A 217 7.59 -5.66 -6.29
CA LYS A 217 7.01 -7.01 -6.43
C LYS A 217 6.20 -7.45 -5.21
N ARG A 218 6.52 -6.94 -4.01
CA ARG A 218 5.81 -7.26 -2.77
C ARG A 218 4.62 -6.34 -2.51
N TRP A 219 4.76 -5.05 -2.78
CA TRP A 219 3.79 -4.03 -2.40
C TRP A 219 2.64 -3.91 -3.40
N LEU A 220 2.92 -3.93 -4.69
CA LEU A 220 1.88 -3.76 -5.71
C LEU A 220 0.79 -4.84 -5.63
N PRO A 221 1.11 -6.15 -5.54
CA PRO A 221 0.06 -7.17 -5.37
C PRO A 221 -0.74 -7.00 -4.09
N ALA A 222 -0.12 -6.55 -2.99
CA ALA A 222 -0.83 -6.28 -1.75
C ALA A 222 -1.83 -5.13 -1.92
N LEU A 223 -1.44 -4.04 -2.61
CA LEU A 223 -2.31 -2.91 -2.90
C LEU A 223 -3.44 -3.25 -3.87
N ARG A 224 -3.19 -4.12 -4.86
CA ARG A 224 -4.24 -4.62 -5.77
C ARG A 224 -5.38 -5.29 -5.02
N THR A 225 -5.11 -5.92 -3.87
CA THR A 225 -6.18 -6.52 -3.06
C THR A 225 -7.12 -5.47 -2.47
N LEU A 226 -6.66 -4.25 -2.19
CA LEU A 226 -7.50 -3.17 -1.68
C LEU A 226 -8.48 -2.69 -2.74
N THR A 227 -7.99 -2.43 -3.96
CA THR A 227 -8.85 -1.98 -5.07
C THR A 227 -9.77 -3.09 -5.57
N ALA A 228 -9.31 -4.33 -5.59
CA ALA A 228 -10.14 -5.49 -5.94
C ALA A 228 -11.25 -5.73 -4.91
N HIS A 229 -10.97 -5.62 -3.61
CA HIS A 229 -11.96 -5.83 -2.56
C HIS A 229 -13.01 -4.70 -2.51
N SER A 230 -12.56 -3.45 -2.62
CA SER A 230 -13.47 -2.29 -2.61
C SER A 230 -14.22 -2.09 -3.93
N GLY A 231 -13.74 -2.66 -5.03
CA GLY A 231 -14.25 -2.37 -6.39
C GLY A 231 -13.91 -0.95 -6.87
N ILE A 232 -13.02 -0.24 -6.16
CA ILE A 232 -12.65 1.15 -6.42
C ILE A 232 -11.20 1.19 -6.86
N ASN A 233 -10.96 1.57 -8.12
CA ASN A 233 -9.61 1.68 -8.65
C ASN A 233 -9.00 3.10 -8.49
N ASP A 234 -9.83 4.10 -8.26
CA ASP A 234 -9.41 5.48 -8.00
C ASP A 234 -9.14 5.66 -6.51
N LEU A 235 -7.86 5.83 -6.15
CA LEU A 235 -7.42 5.97 -4.76
C LEU A 235 -8.05 7.17 -4.05
N SER A 236 -8.50 8.20 -4.79
CA SER A 236 -9.17 9.37 -4.20
C SER A 236 -10.56 9.06 -3.63
N ARG A 237 -11.16 7.93 -4.03
CA ARG A 237 -12.48 7.47 -3.58
C ARG A 237 -12.41 6.41 -2.47
N ILE A 238 -11.21 6.00 -2.07
CA ILE A 238 -11.02 5.07 -0.95
C ILE A 238 -11.28 5.82 0.35
N THR A 239 -12.10 5.23 1.23
CA THR A 239 -12.52 5.79 2.52
C THR A 239 -12.04 4.88 3.65
N GLU A 240 -12.13 5.36 4.88
CA GLU A 240 -11.81 4.56 6.06
C GLU A 240 -12.67 3.29 6.17
N THR A 241 -13.94 3.35 5.74
CA THR A 241 -14.84 2.19 5.71
C THR A 241 -14.33 1.10 4.77
N HIS A 242 -13.92 1.46 3.54
CA HIS A 242 -13.35 0.50 2.59
C HIS A 242 -12.09 -0.17 3.14
N VAL A 243 -11.28 0.59 3.88
CA VAL A 243 -10.05 0.08 4.51
C VAL A 243 -10.37 -0.87 5.67
N ALA A 244 -11.36 -0.54 6.50
CA ALA A 244 -11.82 -1.40 7.58
C ALA A 244 -12.32 -2.75 7.06
N ASP A 245 -13.18 -2.74 6.05
CA ASP A 245 -13.73 -3.94 5.42
C ASP A 245 -12.63 -4.79 4.77
N TRP A 246 -11.68 -4.14 4.09
CA TRP A 246 -10.53 -4.81 3.50
C TRP A 246 -9.63 -5.49 4.54
N ILE A 247 -9.37 -4.86 5.68
CA ILE A 247 -8.58 -5.47 6.76
C ILE A 247 -9.31 -6.70 7.31
N GLU A 248 -10.63 -6.62 7.49
CA GLU A 248 -11.41 -7.76 7.98
C GLU A 248 -11.42 -8.91 6.97
N TRP A 249 -11.55 -8.60 5.68
CA TRP A 249 -11.42 -9.59 4.62
C TRP A 249 -10.03 -10.23 4.57
N LEU A 250 -8.94 -9.46 4.76
CA LEU A 250 -7.60 -10.04 4.85
C LEU A 250 -7.48 -11.02 6.03
N ARG A 251 -8.16 -10.77 7.14
CA ARG A 251 -8.20 -11.70 8.28
C ARG A 251 -9.00 -12.96 7.94
N SER A 252 -10.15 -12.83 7.28
CA SER A 252 -10.97 -13.98 6.86
C SER A 252 -10.25 -14.88 5.84
N GLU A 253 -9.40 -14.29 5.00
CA GLU A 253 -8.50 -15.01 4.07
C GLU A 253 -7.30 -15.68 4.77
N GLY A 254 -7.26 -15.68 6.10
CA GLY A 254 -6.19 -16.31 6.89
C GLY A 254 -4.84 -15.61 6.79
N LYS A 255 -4.78 -14.32 6.38
CA LYS A 255 -3.51 -13.60 6.35
C LYS A 255 -3.01 -13.37 7.77
N ALA A 256 -1.74 -13.73 8.00
CA ALA A 256 -1.11 -13.48 9.29
C ALA A 256 -1.13 -11.99 9.63
N GLN A 257 -1.48 -11.65 10.87
CA GLN A 257 -1.60 -10.26 11.34
C GLN A 257 -0.33 -9.44 11.11
N ARG A 258 0.85 -10.07 11.26
CA ARG A 258 2.13 -9.45 10.95
C ARG A 258 2.25 -9.07 9.47
N THR A 259 1.78 -9.91 8.57
CA THR A 259 1.77 -9.62 7.13
C THR A 259 0.83 -8.47 6.82
N ILE A 260 -0.38 -8.46 7.43
CA ILE A 260 -1.33 -7.35 7.28
C ILE A 260 -0.68 -6.04 7.73
N LYS A 261 -0.03 -6.02 8.89
CA LYS A 261 0.67 -4.84 9.42
C LYS A 261 1.85 -4.41 8.56
N ASP A 262 2.83 -5.30 8.37
CA ASP A 262 4.17 -4.97 7.84
C ASP A 262 4.21 -4.90 6.30
N VAL A 263 3.15 -5.36 5.62
CA VAL A 263 3.07 -5.33 4.16
C VAL A 263 1.87 -4.51 3.69
N TYR A 264 0.65 -5.00 3.96
CA TYR A 264 -0.56 -4.43 3.39
C TYR A 264 -0.82 -3.01 3.89
N LEU A 265 -0.86 -2.81 5.21
CA LEU A 265 -1.04 -1.48 5.79
C LEU A 265 0.19 -0.60 5.58
N ALA A 266 1.40 -1.15 5.69
CA ALA A 266 2.62 -0.38 5.49
C ALA A 266 2.72 0.20 4.07
N SER A 267 2.46 -0.61 3.03
CA SER A 267 2.50 -0.16 1.64
C SER A 267 1.40 0.84 1.35
N ALA A 268 0.19 0.59 1.85
CA ALA A 268 -0.95 1.48 1.62
C ALA A 268 -0.78 2.82 2.34
N LYS A 269 -0.36 2.83 3.62
CA LYS A 269 -0.02 4.07 4.32
C LYS A 269 1.06 4.86 3.60
N ALA A 270 2.13 4.21 3.15
CA ALA A 270 3.22 4.89 2.45
C ALA A 270 2.73 5.56 1.15
N LEU A 271 1.95 4.84 0.34
CA LEU A 271 1.39 5.36 -0.91
C LEU A 271 0.43 6.53 -0.67
N PHE A 272 -0.53 6.38 0.26
CA PHE A 272 -1.51 7.43 0.54
C PHE A 272 -0.85 8.67 1.17
N ARG A 273 0.10 8.49 2.10
CA ARG A 273 0.88 9.62 2.67
C ARG A 273 1.63 10.39 1.60
N TYR A 274 2.27 9.70 0.65
CA TYR A 274 2.94 10.36 -0.47
C TYR A 274 1.97 11.23 -1.26
N TYR A 275 0.79 10.70 -1.61
CA TYR A 275 -0.19 11.44 -2.38
C TYR A 275 -0.93 12.55 -1.61
N VAL A 276 -0.96 12.48 -0.27
CA VAL A 276 -1.34 13.62 0.59
C VAL A 276 -0.26 14.71 0.53
N GLY A 277 1.02 14.35 0.62
CA GLY A 277 2.14 15.28 0.48
C GLY A 277 2.16 15.99 -0.88
N GLU A 278 1.88 15.26 -1.95
CA GLU A 278 1.71 15.77 -3.32
C GLU A 278 0.41 16.59 -3.52
N ARG A 279 -0.41 16.77 -2.48
CA ARG A 279 -1.71 17.47 -2.52
C ARG A 279 -2.71 16.89 -3.53
N LYS A 280 -2.52 15.63 -3.94
CA LYS A 280 -3.45 14.89 -4.82
C LYS A 280 -4.55 14.21 -4.02
N LEU A 281 -4.30 13.92 -2.75
CA LEU A 281 -5.29 13.47 -1.76
C LEU A 281 -5.40 14.50 -0.63
N THR A 282 -6.59 14.63 -0.05
CA THR A 282 -6.85 15.54 1.08
C THR A 282 -6.49 14.92 2.42
N ALA A 283 -6.65 13.60 2.56
CA ALA A 283 -6.36 12.85 3.78
C ALA A 283 -5.91 11.43 3.45
N ASN A 284 -5.25 10.79 4.42
CA ASN A 284 -4.90 9.37 4.34
C ASN A 284 -5.96 8.53 5.09
N PRO A 285 -6.86 7.81 4.38
CA PRO A 285 -7.91 7.00 5.00
C PRO A 285 -7.39 5.77 5.76
N ILE A 286 -6.08 5.52 5.73
CA ILE A 286 -5.44 4.36 6.37
C ILE A 286 -4.70 4.78 7.65
N GLU A 287 -4.51 6.07 7.90
CA GLU A 287 -3.58 6.59 8.89
C GLU A 287 -3.84 6.02 10.30
N ALA A 288 -5.09 6.04 10.75
CA ALA A 288 -5.50 5.58 12.08
C ALA A 288 -5.50 4.04 12.24
N PHE A 289 -5.48 3.28 11.14
CA PHE A 289 -5.57 1.82 11.20
C PHE A 289 -4.27 1.19 11.69
N ASN A 290 -4.37 0.32 12.69
CA ASN A 290 -3.24 -0.44 13.19
C ASN A 290 -3.67 -1.87 13.52
N VAL A 291 -2.85 -2.85 13.11
CA VAL A 291 -3.08 -4.25 13.44
C VAL A 291 -2.14 -4.63 14.58
N ARG A 292 -2.73 -4.91 15.74
CA ARG A 292 -1.99 -5.41 16.89
C ARG A 292 -1.51 -6.83 16.59
N VAL A 293 -0.20 -7.01 16.50
CA VAL A 293 0.41 -8.33 16.39
C VAL A 293 0.69 -8.82 17.82
N PRO A 294 0.10 -9.94 18.27
CA PRO A 294 0.41 -10.50 19.57
C PRO A 294 1.89 -10.85 19.62
N LYS A 295 2.53 -10.52 20.73
CA LYS A 295 3.92 -10.93 20.96
C LYS A 295 3.92 -12.46 21.05
N ARG A 296 4.65 -13.12 20.15
CA ARG A 296 4.88 -14.56 20.25
C ARG A 296 5.72 -14.80 21.51
N ARG A 297 5.32 -15.76 22.35
CA ARG A 297 6.19 -16.26 23.42
C ARG A 297 7.41 -16.90 22.75
N THR A 298 8.57 -16.28 22.90
CA THR A 298 9.86 -16.82 22.44
C THR A 298 10.52 -17.54 23.60
N LEU A 299 10.64 -18.86 23.51
CA LEU A 299 11.27 -19.68 24.56
C LEU A 299 12.80 -19.63 24.51
N ARG A 300 13.37 -19.22 23.37
CA ARG A 300 14.81 -19.02 23.18
C ARG A 300 15.09 -17.88 22.21
N GLY A 301 16.34 -17.43 22.21
CA GLY A 301 16.84 -16.44 21.26
C GLY A 301 17.02 -17.01 19.84
N PRO A 302 17.08 -16.13 18.81
CA PRO A 302 17.11 -16.52 17.40
C PRO A 302 18.50 -16.98 16.91
N GLY A 303 19.51 -17.01 17.78
CA GLY A 303 20.87 -17.45 17.47
C GLY A 303 21.05 -18.96 17.60
N LEU A 304 22.00 -19.49 16.85
CA LEU A 304 22.43 -20.89 16.99
C LEU A 304 23.13 -21.10 18.34
N THR A 305 22.78 -22.19 19.00
CA THR A 305 23.51 -22.72 20.17
C THR A 305 24.86 -23.31 19.74
N ASP A 306 25.73 -23.58 20.70
CA ASP A 306 27.03 -24.20 20.47
C ASP A 306 26.85 -25.58 19.83
N GLN A 307 25.89 -26.37 20.33
CA GLN A 307 25.54 -27.68 19.80
C GLN A 307 25.03 -27.61 18.35
N GLU A 308 24.16 -26.66 18.02
CA GLU A 308 23.67 -26.47 16.66
C GLU A 308 24.78 -25.98 15.71
N VAL A 309 25.68 -25.12 16.18
CA VAL A 309 26.86 -24.72 15.40
C VAL A 309 27.72 -25.95 15.14
N GLN A 310 28.09 -26.72 16.16
CA GLN A 310 28.89 -27.94 15.99
C GLN A 310 28.24 -28.94 15.03
N LEU A 311 26.92 -29.14 15.15
CA LEU A 311 26.15 -30.00 14.26
C LEU A 311 26.27 -29.57 12.80
N VAL A 312 26.08 -28.27 12.53
CA VAL A 312 26.23 -27.73 11.17
C VAL A 312 27.67 -27.83 10.68
N LEU A 313 28.65 -27.46 11.50
CA LEU A 313 30.07 -27.52 11.14
C LEU A 313 30.53 -28.96 10.85
N LYS A 314 30.10 -29.96 11.63
CA LYS A 314 30.31 -31.38 11.31
C LYS A 314 29.70 -31.75 9.97
N GLY A 315 28.46 -31.31 9.72
CA GLY A 315 27.80 -31.52 8.44
C GLY A 315 28.59 -30.96 7.25
N THR A 316 29.33 -29.84 7.43
CA THR A 316 30.19 -29.28 6.36
C THR A 316 31.38 -30.17 5.99
N LEU A 317 31.78 -31.08 6.89
CA LEU A 317 32.93 -31.99 6.71
C LEU A 317 32.51 -33.40 6.28
N GLN A 318 31.21 -33.70 6.29
CA GLN A 318 30.69 -34.98 5.82
C GLN A 318 30.81 -35.09 4.29
N ALA A 319 30.97 -36.33 3.81
CA ALA A 319 30.97 -36.60 2.39
C ALA A 319 29.65 -36.10 1.75
N PRO A 320 29.71 -35.25 0.72
CA PRO A 320 28.51 -34.73 0.09
C PRO A 320 27.75 -35.84 -0.66
N PRO A 321 26.42 -35.71 -0.84
CA PRO A 321 25.66 -36.62 -1.68
C PRO A 321 26.22 -36.65 -3.12
N GLN A 322 26.33 -37.83 -3.74
CA GLN A 322 26.92 -38.00 -5.08
C GLN A 322 26.30 -37.12 -6.17
N LYS A 323 25.01 -36.80 -6.07
CA LYS A 323 24.27 -36.00 -7.05
C LYS A 323 24.32 -34.49 -6.81
N LEU A 324 25.04 -34.03 -5.79
CA LEU A 324 25.11 -32.61 -5.45
C LEU A 324 26.10 -31.89 -6.39
N ALA A 325 25.65 -30.80 -7.01
CA ALA A 325 26.51 -30.02 -7.91
C ALA A 325 27.73 -29.46 -7.16
N PRO A 326 28.93 -29.37 -7.78
CA PRO A 326 30.15 -28.91 -7.10
C PRO A 326 29.98 -27.58 -6.36
N CYS A 327 29.33 -26.59 -6.96
CA CYS A 327 29.11 -25.29 -6.30
C CYS A 327 28.22 -25.37 -5.06
N HIS A 328 27.30 -26.34 -4.98
CA HIS A 328 26.52 -26.60 -3.77
C HIS A 328 27.36 -27.32 -2.71
N ILE A 329 28.27 -28.22 -3.10
CA ILE A 329 29.23 -28.85 -2.18
C ILE A 329 30.08 -27.76 -1.53
N ASP A 330 30.66 -26.89 -2.36
CA ASP A 330 31.49 -25.77 -1.92
C ASP A 330 30.71 -24.80 -1.01
N ALA A 331 29.46 -24.52 -1.35
CA ALA A 331 28.60 -23.67 -0.53
C ALA A 331 28.33 -24.30 0.84
N ARG A 332 28.04 -25.61 0.91
CA ARG A 332 27.87 -26.33 2.17
C ARG A 332 29.16 -26.36 2.98
N ARG A 333 30.31 -26.51 2.31
CA ARG A 333 31.63 -26.57 2.96
C ARG A 333 32.05 -25.24 3.58
N TRP A 334 31.79 -24.10 2.93
CA TRP A 334 32.41 -22.83 3.31
C TRP A 334 31.45 -21.77 3.85
N VAL A 335 30.22 -21.67 3.34
CA VAL A 335 29.31 -20.58 3.73
C VAL A 335 28.98 -20.58 5.23
N PRO A 336 28.73 -21.73 5.90
CA PRO A 336 28.53 -21.75 7.35
C PRO A 336 29.74 -21.23 8.15
N TRP A 337 30.95 -21.60 7.75
CA TRP A 337 32.19 -21.15 8.39
C TRP A 337 32.41 -19.64 8.20
N LEU A 338 32.22 -19.16 6.98
CA LEU A 338 32.29 -17.72 6.68
C LEU A 338 31.25 -16.95 7.49
N ALA A 339 30.00 -17.43 7.56
CA ALA A 339 28.93 -16.77 8.31
C ALA A 339 29.20 -16.73 9.81
N LEU A 340 29.84 -17.77 10.35
CA LEU A 340 30.20 -17.87 11.76
C LEU A 340 31.24 -16.82 12.17
N TYR A 341 32.31 -16.63 11.37
CA TYR A 341 33.40 -15.71 11.71
C TYR A 341 33.18 -14.28 11.23
N THR A 342 32.32 -14.03 10.25
CA THR A 342 32.09 -12.67 9.71
C THR A 342 30.75 -12.07 10.12
N GLY A 343 29.78 -12.90 10.52
CA GLY A 343 28.41 -12.46 10.76
C GLY A 343 27.72 -11.87 9.52
N ALA A 344 28.28 -12.03 8.32
CA ALA A 344 27.69 -11.56 7.07
C ALA A 344 26.35 -12.24 6.77
N ARG A 345 25.52 -11.64 5.92
CA ARG A 345 24.27 -12.29 5.50
C ARG A 345 24.62 -13.46 4.58
N VAL A 346 23.95 -14.60 4.73
CA VAL A 346 24.19 -15.77 3.85
C VAL A 346 24.12 -15.41 2.37
N ASN A 347 23.18 -14.56 1.96
CA ASN A 347 23.06 -14.13 0.56
C ASN A 347 24.18 -13.19 0.10
N GLU A 348 24.87 -12.49 1.01
CA GLU A 348 26.08 -11.72 0.70
C GLU A 348 27.29 -12.66 0.52
N LEU A 349 27.31 -13.77 1.25
CA LEU A 349 28.36 -14.79 1.14
C LEU A 349 28.19 -15.67 -0.10
N THR A 350 26.95 -16.09 -0.41
CA THR A 350 26.68 -16.95 -1.58
C THR A 350 26.90 -16.25 -2.92
N GLN A 351 27.07 -14.92 -2.92
CA GLN A 351 27.41 -14.14 -4.10
C GLN A 351 28.91 -13.84 -4.27
N LEU A 352 29.77 -14.24 -3.32
CA LEU A 352 31.20 -13.97 -3.37
C LEU A 352 31.84 -14.50 -4.66
N ARG A 353 32.72 -13.68 -5.23
CA ARG A 353 33.58 -13.98 -6.37
C ARG A 353 35.00 -14.23 -5.90
N LYS A 354 35.86 -14.69 -6.81
CA LYS A 354 37.27 -14.92 -6.51
C LYS A 354 37.98 -13.61 -6.15
N GLU A 355 37.72 -12.54 -6.90
CA GLU A 355 38.31 -11.21 -6.68
C GLU A 355 37.86 -10.54 -5.38
N ASP A 356 36.75 -11.00 -4.78
CA ASP A 356 36.27 -10.49 -3.51
C ASP A 356 37.10 -11.03 -2.32
N VAL A 357 38.03 -11.98 -2.55
CA VAL A 357 38.98 -12.50 -1.57
C VAL A 357 40.39 -12.02 -1.92
N SER A 358 40.89 -11.03 -1.19
CA SER A 358 42.14 -10.35 -1.52
C SER A 358 42.97 -10.01 -0.28
N LEU A 359 44.26 -9.73 -0.51
CA LEU A 359 45.16 -9.16 0.49
C LEU A 359 44.97 -7.64 0.53
N ILE A 360 44.65 -7.11 1.71
CA ILE A 360 44.57 -5.66 1.97
C ILE A 360 45.44 -5.40 3.19
N ASP A 361 46.44 -4.53 3.05
CA ASP A 361 47.44 -4.25 4.10
C ASP A 361 48.10 -5.53 4.67
N GLY A 362 48.37 -6.50 3.79
CA GLY A 362 48.96 -7.80 4.18
C GLY A 362 48.00 -8.76 4.88
N ILE A 363 46.71 -8.41 5.01
CA ILE A 363 45.70 -9.20 5.70
C ILE A 363 44.68 -9.74 4.69
N TRP A 364 44.52 -11.07 4.65
CA TRP A 364 43.48 -11.71 3.85
C TRP A 364 42.10 -11.26 4.30
N SER A 365 41.31 -10.72 3.37
CA SER A 365 40.03 -10.09 3.65
C SER A 365 38.97 -10.43 2.62
N LEU A 366 37.70 -10.37 3.04
CA LEU A 366 36.53 -10.43 2.18
C LEU A 366 36.02 -9.03 1.88
N THR A 367 35.84 -8.72 0.60
CA THR A 367 35.16 -7.51 0.17
C THR A 367 33.70 -7.83 -0.14
N ILE A 368 32.77 -7.36 0.70
CA ILE A 368 31.34 -7.52 0.47
C ILE A 368 30.83 -6.29 -0.26
N THR A 369 30.56 -6.44 -1.56
CA THR A 369 30.26 -5.34 -2.48
C THR A 369 28.90 -5.49 -3.17
N PRO A 370 28.19 -4.38 -3.49
CA PRO A 370 27.00 -4.40 -4.36
C PRO A 370 27.29 -4.92 -5.77
N GLU A 371 28.54 -4.91 -6.24
CA GLU A 371 28.93 -5.40 -7.57
C GLU A 371 28.75 -6.92 -7.72
N ALA A 372 28.94 -7.67 -6.63
CA ALA A 372 28.69 -9.11 -6.59
C ALA A 372 27.18 -9.46 -6.59
N GLY A 373 26.31 -8.47 -6.32
CA GLY A 373 24.86 -8.61 -6.26
C GLY A 373 24.24 -7.72 -5.18
N SER A 374 22.90 -7.64 -5.16
CA SER A 374 22.18 -6.67 -4.31
C SER A 374 22.48 -6.81 -2.81
N VAL A 375 23.28 -5.89 -2.26
CA VAL A 375 23.47 -5.71 -0.82
C VAL A 375 22.49 -4.66 -0.29
N LYS A 376 21.85 -4.92 0.86
CA LYS A 376 20.75 -4.09 1.38
C LYS A 376 21.12 -2.63 1.69
N ASN A 377 22.41 -2.36 1.90
CA ASN A 377 22.90 -1.03 2.31
C ASN A 377 23.71 -0.33 1.22
N TYR A 378 23.88 -0.92 0.03
CA TYR A 378 24.66 -0.39 -1.10
C TYR A 378 26.10 0.06 -0.79
N LYS A 379 26.64 -0.25 0.40
CA LYS A 379 28.00 0.10 0.82
C LYS A 379 28.93 -1.10 0.71
N VAL A 380 30.10 -0.89 0.13
CA VAL A 380 31.22 -1.82 0.18
C VAL A 380 31.71 -1.89 1.63
N ARG A 381 32.03 -3.09 2.10
CA ARG A 381 32.77 -3.27 3.36
C ARG A 381 33.79 -4.37 3.24
N VAL A 382 34.93 -4.16 3.89
CA VAL A 382 36.00 -5.14 4.01
C VAL A 382 35.89 -5.83 5.36
N VAL A 383 35.96 -7.16 5.36
CA VAL A 383 35.94 -7.98 6.57
C VAL A 383 37.16 -8.90 6.56
N PRO A 384 38.12 -8.72 7.47
CA PRO A 384 39.27 -9.61 7.57
C PRO A 384 38.86 -11.06 7.81
N LEU A 385 39.60 -11.99 7.20
CA LEU A 385 39.43 -13.41 7.45
C LEU A 385 40.07 -13.78 8.79
N HIS A 386 39.34 -14.58 9.55
CA HIS A 386 39.86 -15.22 10.75
C HIS A 386 40.92 -16.27 10.37
N ASP A 387 42.00 -16.40 11.14
CA ASP A 387 43.13 -17.28 10.81
C ASP A 387 42.70 -18.74 10.61
N HIS A 388 41.78 -19.23 11.42
CA HIS A 388 41.21 -20.56 11.24
C HIS A 388 40.55 -20.81 9.87
N LEU A 389 40.02 -19.79 9.18
CA LEU A 389 39.53 -19.96 7.80
C LEU A 389 40.69 -20.13 6.81
N ILE A 390 41.79 -19.43 7.06
CA ILE A 390 43.03 -19.51 6.28
C ILE A 390 43.67 -20.88 6.51
N GLU A 391 43.84 -21.30 7.77
CA GLU A 391 44.34 -22.63 8.16
C GLU A 391 43.53 -23.77 7.52
N GLN A 392 42.21 -23.61 7.37
CA GLN A 392 41.34 -24.61 6.74
C GLN A 392 41.47 -24.71 5.22
N GLY A 393 42.15 -23.75 4.56
CA GLY A 393 42.34 -23.75 3.12
C GLY A 393 41.33 -22.91 2.33
N PHE A 394 40.61 -21.97 2.96
CA PHE A 394 39.58 -21.18 2.27
C PHE A 394 40.17 -20.28 1.18
N VAL A 395 41.33 -19.68 1.43
CA VAL A 395 41.99 -18.76 0.49
C VAL A 395 42.41 -19.50 -0.77
N GLU A 396 43.03 -20.67 -0.60
CA GLU A 396 43.45 -21.57 -1.66
C GLU A 396 42.25 -22.04 -2.48
N PHE A 397 41.16 -22.44 -1.81
CA PHE A 397 39.90 -22.77 -2.46
C PHE A 397 39.39 -21.61 -3.33
N ALA A 398 39.35 -20.38 -2.79
CA ALA A 398 38.84 -19.22 -3.50
C ALA A 398 39.72 -18.88 -4.72
N GLN A 399 41.04 -18.92 -4.56
CA GLN A 399 42.01 -18.62 -5.62
C GLN A 399 42.03 -19.68 -6.72
N CYS A 400 41.86 -20.96 -6.38
CA CYS A 400 41.83 -22.05 -7.36
C CYS A 400 40.48 -22.23 -8.05
N CYS A 401 39.43 -21.50 -7.60
CA CYS A 401 38.11 -21.59 -8.19
C CYS A 401 38.12 -21.11 -9.65
N GLN A 402 37.73 -22.00 -10.58
CA GLN A 402 37.66 -21.70 -12.02
C GLN A 402 36.34 -21.01 -12.42
N ARG A 403 35.36 -20.94 -11.51
CA ARG A 403 34.07 -20.29 -11.75
C ARG A 403 34.21 -18.80 -11.41
N SER A 404 33.44 -17.95 -12.11
CA SER A 404 33.36 -16.52 -11.80
C SER A 404 32.79 -16.22 -10.41
N THR A 405 32.03 -17.16 -9.84
CA THR A 405 31.47 -17.05 -8.49
C THR A 405 31.80 -18.30 -7.68
N LEU A 406 32.06 -18.13 -6.38
CA LEU A 406 32.53 -19.22 -5.53
C LEU A 406 31.46 -20.29 -5.29
N PHE A 407 30.18 -19.90 -5.21
CA PHE A 407 29.12 -20.78 -4.68
C PHE A 407 27.94 -21.03 -5.62
N PHE A 408 27.98 -20.54 -6.86
CA PHE A 408 27.01 -20.93 -7.88
C PHE A 408 27.65 -20.87 -9.26
N THR A 409 26.92 -21.33 -10.27
CA THR A 409 27.33 -21.20 -11.67
C THR A 409 26.41 -20.17 -12.32
N ALA A 410 26.96 -19.03 -12.75
CA ALA A 410 26.22 -18.04 -13.51
C ALA A 410 25.79 -18.63 -14.87
N ARG A 411 24.51 -18.55 -15.21
CA ARG A 411 23.99 -18.93 -16.54
C ARG A 411 23.69 -17.65 -17.34
N GLY A 412 24.55 -17.31 -18.30
CA GLY A 412 24.34 -16.23 -19.28
C GLY A 412 24.13 -14.82 -18.72
N LYS A 413 24.01 -13.83 -19.62
CA LYS A 413 23.63 -12.44 -19.26
C LYS A 413 22.19 -12.43 -18.75
N SER A 414 22.00 -12.48 -17.44
CA SER A 414 20.67 -12.39 -16.82
C SER A 414 20.09 -11.01 -17.06
N THR A 415 19.16 -10.89 -18.03
CA THR A 415 18.18 -9.81 -18.06
C THR A 415 17.30 -9.92 -16.81
N GLY A 416 17.08 -8.80 -16.13
CA GLY A 416 16.47 -8.78 -14.80
C GLY A 416 15.06 -9.37 -14.78
N ALA A 417 14.85 -10.45 -14.00
CA ALA A 417 13.58 -10.82 -13.32
C ALA A 417 13.55 -12.27 -12.79
N ALA A 418 14.57 -13.11 -13.01
CA ALA A 418 14.65 -14.42 -12.36
C ALA A 418 15.35 -14.29 -10.99
N LEU A 419 14.80 -14.93 -9.95
CA LEU A 419 15.38 -14.99 -8.61
C LEU A 419 16.85 -15.41 -8.70
N THR A 420 17.74 -14.51 -8.29
CA THR A 420 19.19 -14.62 -8.48
C THR A 420 19.74 -15.95 -7.94
N PRO A 421 20.60 -16.68 -8.67
CA PRO A 421 21.13 -17.98 -8.25
C PRO A 421 21.69 -18.02 -6.82
N HIS A 422 22.31 -16.93 -6.35
CA HIS A 422 22.81 -16.80 -4.98
C HIS A 422 21.72 -16.87 -3.90
N LYS A 423 20.50 -16.36 -4.16
CA LYS A 423 19.36 -16.44 -3.22
C LYS A 423 18.89 -17.88 -3.10
N LYS A 424 18.76 -18.57 -4.24
CA LYS A 424 18.40 -19.99 -4.27
C LYS A 424 19.44 -20.84 -3.55
N MET A 425 20.73 -20.51 -3.69
CA MET A 425 21.78 -21.17 -2.90
C MET A 425 21.58 -20.97 -1.39
N GLY A 426 21.28 -19.75 -0.95
CA GLY A 426 20.95 -19.47 0.45
C GLY A 426 19.71 -20.23 0.95
N GLU A 427 18.68 -20.38 0.13
CA GLU A 427 17.49 -21.20 0.45
C GLU A 427 17.84 -22.68 0.59
N ASN A 428 18.67 -23.22 -0.33
CA ASN A 428 19.13 -24.60 -0.27
C ASN A 428 20.00 -24.86 0.97
N LEU A 429 20.86 -23.92 1.35
CA LEU A 429 21.64 -24.00 2.59
C LEU A 429 20.74 -23.99 3.81
N ALA A 430 19.70 -23.15 3.83
CA ALA A 430 18.74 -23.13 4.93
C ALA A 430 18.00 -24.48 5.06
N ALA A 431 17.56 -25.05 3.95
CA ALA A 431 16.90 -26.35 3.93
C ALA A 431 17.83 -27.45 4.45
N TRP A 432 19.08 -27.48 3.98
CA TRP A 432 20.09 -28.43 4.45
C TRP A 432 20.40 -28.29 5.95
N ILE A 433 20.52 -27.07 6.47
CA ILE A 433 20.71 -26.84 7.93
C ILE A 433 19.52 -27.37 8.73
N ARG A 434 18.29 -27.30 8.20
CA ARG A 434 17.12 -27.93 8.83
C ARG A 434 17.24 -29.45 8.81
N GLU A 435 17.63 -30.05 7.69
CA GLU A 435 17.85 -31.49 7.54
C GLU A 435 18.88 -32.03 8.54
N LEU A 436 19.91 -31.24 8.86
CA LEU A 436 20.92 -31.62 9.86
C LEU A 436 20.38 -31.67 11.29
N GLY A 437 19.23 -31.06 11.59
CA GLY A 437 18.60 -31.10 12.91
C GLY A 437 18.41 -29.76 13.62
N VAL A 438 18.75 -28.62 12.98
CA VAL A 438 18.42 -27.29 13.52
C VAL A 438 16.95 -27.00 13.24
N THR A 439 16.02 -27.59 13.99
CA THR A 439 14.58 -27.57 13.70
C THR A 439 13.81 -26.46 14.43
N ASP A 440 14.44 -25.77 15.40
CA ASP A 440 13.76 -24.76 16.20
C ASP A 440 13.21 -23.61 15.31
N PRO A 441 11.90 -23.31 15.38
CA PRO A 441 11.27 -22.32 14.51
C PRO A 441 11.67 -20.87 14.81
N THR A 442 12.30 -20.60 15.95
CA THR A 442 12.81 -19.27 16.33
C THR A 442 14.16 -18.95 15.68
N VAL A 443 14.91 -19.98 15.31
CA VAL A 443 16.18 -19.85 14.60
C VAL A 443 15.90 -19.87 13.10
N ALA A 444 16.17 -18.77 12.41
CA ALA A 444 16.18 -18.77 10.96
C ALA A 444 17.58 -19.20 10.49
N PRO A 445 17.76 -20.32 9.77
CA PRO A 445 19.09 -20.85 9.42
C PRO A 445 20.03 -19.81 8.79
N ASN A 446 19.50 -18.98 7.89
CA ASN A 446 20.27 -17.94 7.19
C ASN A 446 20.60 -16.69 8.04
N HIS A 447 20.02 -16.57 9.24
CA HIS A 447 20.29 -15.47 10.17
C HIS A 447 20.79 -15.95 11.55
N GLY A 448 20.72 -17.25 11.82
CA GLY A 448 21.17 -17.86 13.08
C GLY A 448 22.65 -17.63 13.34
N PHE A 449 23.49 -17.82 12.31
CA PHE A 449 24.93 -17.51 12.37
C PHE A 449 25.21 -16.04 12.65
N ARG A 450 24.46 -15.12 12.03
CA ARG A 450 24.60 -13.68 12.28
C ARG A 450 24.28 -13.31 13.73
N HIS A 451 23.22 -13.89 14.30
CA HIS A 451 22.89 -13.72 15.72
C HIS A 451 23.94 -14.36 16.63
N ARG A 452 24.49 -15.52 16.23
CA ARG A 452 25.58 -16.20 16.92
C ARG A 452 26.84 -15.35 16.94
N PHE A 453 27.31 -14.84 15.80
CA PHE A 453 28.44 -13.92 15.71
C PHE A 453 28.26 -12.74 16.67
N LYS A 454 27.09 -12.09 16.65
CA LYS A 454 26.82 -10.95 17.55
C LYS A 454 26.85 -11.33 19.03
N THR A 455 26.48 -12.57 19.36
CA THR A 455 26.55 -13.11 20.73
C THR A 455 27.99 -13.40 21.13
N VAL A 456 28.78 -14.05 20.28
CA VAL A 456 30.20 -14.34 20.54
C VAL A 456 31.01 -13.05 20.61
N ALA A 457 30.83 -12.12 19.68
CA ALA A 457 31.45 -10.81 19.69
C ALA A 457 31.22 -10.05 21.01
N ARG A 458 30.02 -10.15 21.60
CA ARG A 458 29.75 -9.57 22.94
C ARG A 458 30.51 -10.29 24.04
N ARG A 459 30.58 -11.62 23.99
CA ARG A 459 31.29 -12.42 25.01
C ARG A 459 32.78 -12.10 25.05
N VAL A 460 33.38 -11.83 23.89
CA VAL A 460 34.82 -11.53 23.77
C VAL A 460 35.14 -10.03 23.88
N GLY A 461 34.16 -9.19 24.26
CA GLY A 461 34.38 -7.76 24.47
C GLY A 461 34.58 -6.93 23.20
N MET A 462 34.18 -7.43 22.02
CA MET A 462 34.29 -6.68 20.77
C MET A 462 33.46 -5.38 20.82
N SER A 463 34.08 -4.26 20.45
CA SER A 463 33.42 -2.95 20.40
C SER A 463 32.11 -3.00 19.61
N PRO A 464 31.02 -2.39 20.12
CA PRO A 464 29.74 -2.34 19.41
C PRO A 464 29.83 -1.78 17.99
N GLU A 465 30.66 -0.75 17.78
CA GLU A 465 30.86 -0.06 16.50
C GLU A 465 31.55 -0.97 15.48
N ILE A 466 32.70 -1.54 15.86
CA ILE A 466 33.45 -2.50 15.03
C ILE A 466 32.57 -3.69 14.64
N ARG A 467 31.86 -4.26 15.62
CA ARG A 467 30.96 -5.40 15.38
C ARG A 467 29.81 -5.03 14.43
N ASP A 468 29.21 -3.86 14.60
CA ASP A 468 28.11 -3.40 13.75
C ASP A 468 28.62 -3.03 12.33
N PHE A 469 29.85 -2.52 12.20
CA PHE A 469 30.55 -2.32 10.92
C PHE A 469 30.83 -3.63 10.18
N ILE A 470 31.47 -4.61 10.84
CA ILE A 470 31.75 -5.96 10.27
C ILE A 470 30.45 -6.60 9.74
N GLN A 471 29.37 -6.49 10.52
CA GLN A 471 28.06 -7.02 10.13
C GLN A 471 27.35 -6.16 9.06
N GLY A 472 27.80 -4.95 8.76
CA GLY A 472 27.15 -4.03 7.83
C GLY A 472 25.78 -3.57 8.34
N HIS A 473 25.70 -3.16 9.61
CA HIS A 473 24.58 -2.39 10.12
C HIS A 473 24.72 -0.92 9.73
N ALA A 474 23.58 -0.23 9.55
CA ALA A 474 23.62 1.22 9.36
C ALA A 474 24.01 1.89 10.70
N PRO A 475 24.89 2.91 10.66
CA PRO A 475 25.20 3.73 11.81
C PRO A 475 23.93 4.31 12.45
N ARG A 476 23.91 4.39 13.78
CA ARG A 476 22.77 4.94 14.53
C ARG A 476 22.87 6.44 14.74
N THR A 477 24.08 6.99 14.69
CA THR A 477 24.37 8.40 14.96
C THR A 477 25.25 8.97 13.86
N GLU A 478 25.27 10.30 13.72
CA GLU A 478 26.20 10.98 12.80
C GLU A 478 27.66 10.80 13.21
N GLY A 479 27.95 10.71 14.52
CA GLY A 479 29.30 10.47 15.04
C GLY A 479 29.88 9.12 14.59
N GLU A 480 29.06 8.07 14.51
CA GLU A 480 29.46 6.75 13.98
C GLU A 480 29.78 6.76 12.47
N LEU A 481 29.49 7.86 11.75
CA LEU A 481 29.92 8.05 10.35
C LEU A 481 31.32 8.64 10.23
N TYR A 482 31.88 9.19 11.30
CA TYR A 482 33.18 9.88 11.25
C TYR A 482 34.33 8.90 11.46
N GLY A 483 35.32 8.97 10.57
CA GLY A 483 36.47 8.06 10.54
C GLY A 483 36.23 6.78 9.74
N GLU A 484 37.30 6.01 9.59
CA GLU A 484 37.28 4.71 8.91
C GLU A 484 37.71 3.61 9.89
N PHE A 485 37.41 2.36 9.56
CA PHE A 485 37.90 1.20 10.30
C PHE A 485 39.02 0.53 9.49
N PRO A 486 40.31 0.79 9.81
CA PRO A 486 41.41 0.13 9.12
C PRO A 486 41.33 -1.39 9.26
N VAL A 487 41.72 -2.11 8.20
CA VAL A 487 41.73 -3.58 8.16
C VAL A 487 42.48 -4.20 9.34
N PRO A 488 43.65 -3.69 9.79
CA PRO A 488 44.34 -4.21 10.98
C PRO A 488 43.50 -4.15 12.27
N VAL A 489 42.75 -3.05 12.48
CA VAL A 489 41.87 -2.90 13.66
C VAL A 489 40.74 -3.92 13.62
N LEU A 490 40.16 -4.12 12.43
CA LEU A 490 39.12 -5.14 12.23
C LEU A 490 39.68 -6.55 12.44
N LYS A 491 40.92 -6.82 12.03
CA LYS A 491 41.58 -8.13 12.17
C LYS A 491 41.79 -8.47 13.63
N THR A 492 42.36 -7.54 14.41
CA THR A 492 42.50 -7.70 15.87
C THR A 492 41.16 -8.03 16.52
N ALA A 493 40.06 -7.38 16.10
CA ALA A 493 38.74 -7.67 16.63
C ALA A 493 38.23 -9.06 16.22
N ILE A 494 38.40 -9.46 14.95
CA ILE A 494 38.01 -10.79 14.46
C ILE A 494 38.76 -11.89 15.21
N ASP A 495 40.05 -11.69 15.52
CA ASP A 495 40.89 -12.68 16.19
C ASP A 495 40.53 -12.92 17.67
N LEU A 496 39.74 -12.03 18.27
CA LEU A 496 39.14 -12.28 19.59
C LEU A 496 38.14 -13.44 19.56
N ILE A 497 37.59 -13.78 18.39
CA ILE A 497 36.62 -14.86 18.25
C ILE A 497 37.37 -16.20 18.33
N PRO A 498 36.99 -17.13 19.22
CA PRO A 498 37.71 -18.39 19.34
C PRO A 498 37.55 -19.28 18.10
N ALA A 499 38.63 -19.97 17.74
CA ALA A 499 38.65 -20.96 16.68
C ALA A 499 37.89 -22.24 17.09
N TRP A 500 37.01 -22.72 16.22
CA TRP A 500 36.29 -23.98 16.40
C TRP A 500 37.13 -25.20 15.98
N LYS A 501 38.17 -25.53 16.76
CA LYS A 501 39.14 -26.60 16.44
C LYS A 501 38.66 -27.99 16.85
N ASP A 502 37.98 -28.10 18.00
CA ASP A 502 37.42 -29.36 18.48
C ASP A 502 35.92 -29.44 18.19
N LEU A 503 35.56 -30.34 17.28
CA LEU A 503 34.16 -30.64 16.96
C LEU A 503 33.65 -31.86 17.75
N SER A 504 34.46 -32.52 18.59
CA SER A 504 33.95 -33.59 19.44
C SER A 504 32.87 -33.05 20.39
N LEU A 505 31.79 -33.82 20.57
CA LEU A 505 30.80 -33.50 21.60
C LEU A 505 31.39 -34.05 22.89
N ASP A 506 31.68 -33.20 23.87
CA ASP A 506 31.67 -33.66 25.25
C ASP A 506 30.26 -33.44 25.81
N PRO A 507 29.39 -34.47 25.86
CA PRO A 507 28.22 -34.40 26.70
C PRO A 507 28.68 -34.69 28.12
N LYS A 508 28.82 -33.65 28.95
CA LYS A 508 28.47 -33.79 30.37
C LYS A 508 27.98 -32.46 30.91
N PRO A 509 26.68 -32.32 31.25
CA PRO A 509 26.29 -31.32 32.22
C PRO A 509 27.07 -31.62 33.51
N GLN A 510 27.73 -30.62 34.08
CA GLN A 510 28.16 -30.69 35.46
C GLN A 510 26.92 -31.00 36.29
N SER A 511 26.86 -32.21 36.84
CA SER A 511 25.96 -32.54 37.93
C SER A 511 26.25 -31.55 39.05
N ALA A 512 25.35 -30.58 39.26
CA ALA A 512 25.29 -29.87 40.53
C ALA A 512 25.03 -30.95 41.59
N GLY A 513 26.05 -31.24 42.40
CA GLY A 513 25.89 -32.07 43.58
C GLY A 513 24.92 -31.40 44.54
N PRO A 514 24.16 -32.17 45.33
CA PRO A 514 23.27 -31.60 46.31
C PRO A 514 24.11 -30.91 47.40
N SER A 515 23.78 -29.65 47.68
CA SER A 515 24.17 -28.94 48.91
C SER A 515 22.92 -28.31 49.49
#